data_AF-C2FZA3-F1
#
_entry.id   AF-C2FZA3-F1
#
_cell.length_a   1.000
_cell.length_b   1.000
_cell.length_c   1.000
_cell.angle_alpha   90.00
_cell.angle_beta   90.00
_cell.angle_gamma   90.00
#
_symmetry.space_group_name_H-M   'P 1'
#
loop_
_entity.id
_entity.type
_entity.pdbx_description
1 polymer ?
#
loop_
_entity_poly.entity_id
_entity_poly.type
_entity_poly.pdbx_seq_one_letter_code
_entity_poly.pdbx_strand_id
1 'polypeptide(L)' 'MNMKKLMLFLFLGPLFVFAQQIVEKGATKFFLPIAGNTWQYPSLPDSKGLVTDEGIQSWNDPAIHFKTFVRFVKKEILI' A
#
# COMPACT_ATOMS: atom_id res chain seq x y z
N MET A 1 -27.34 17.98 -28.31
CA MET A 1 -27.11 17.78 -26.86
C MET A 1 -28.09 18.65 -26.09
N ASN A 2 -29.00 18.08 -25.29
CA ASN A 2 -30.04 18.85 -24.60
C ASN A 2 -29.44 19.72 -23.47
N MET A 3 -29.88 20.98 -23.33
CA MET A 3 -29.38 21.93 -22.31
C MET A 3 -29.35 21.35 -20.89
N LYS A 4 -30.33 20.50 -20.54
CA LYS A 4 -30.38 19.81 -19.24
C LYS A 4 -29.19 18.87 -19.02
N LYS A 5 -28.73 18.18 -20.07
CA LYS A 5 -27.55 17.31 -20.01
C LYS A 5 -26.26 18.12 -19.90
N LEU A 6 -26.18 19.27 -20.57
CA LEU A 6 -25.02 20.16 -20.48
C LEU A 6 -24.88 20.75 -19.07
N MET A 7 -26.00 21.22 -18.48
CA MET A 7 -26.03 21.69 -17.10
C MET A 7 -25.61 20.59 -16.12
N LEU A 8 -26.11 19.38 -16.30
CA LEU A 8 -25.76 18.24 -15.45
C LEU A 8 -24.25 17.92 -15.51
N PHE A 9 -23.65 17.93 -16.71
CA PHE A 9 -22.21 17.74 -16.89
C PHE A 9 -21.37 18.84 -16.23
N LEU A 10 -21.80 20.10 -16.32
CA LEU A 10 -21.10 21.24 -15.71
C LEU A 10 -21.12 21.18 -14.17
N PHE A 11 -22.20 20.66 -13.58
CA PHE A 11 -22.31 20.52 -12.12
C PHE A 11 -21.61 19.28 -11.56
N LEU A 12 -21.58 18.17 -12.31
CA LEU A 12 -21.01 16.91 -11.83
C LEU A 12 -19.49 16.84 -12.00
N GLY A 13 -18.93 17.43 -13.05
CA GLY A 13 -17.48 17.42 -13.30
C GLY A 13 -16.63 17.88 -12.10
N PRO A 14 -16.94 19.04 -11.47
CA PRO A 14 -16.20 19.52 -10.30
C PRO A 14 -16.30 18.58 -9.10
N LEU A 15 -17.48 17.98 -8.86
CA LEU A 15 -17.70 17.06 -7.74
C LEU A 15 -16.82 15.81 -7.84
N PHE A 16 -16.63 15.28 -9.06
CA PHE A 16 -15.75 14.13 -9.29
C PHE A 16 -14.28 14.46 -9.04
N VAL A 17 -13.82 15.66 -9.42
CA VAL A 17 -12.44 16.12 -9.17
C VAL A 17 -12.19 16.28 -7.66
N PHE A 18 -13.11 16.92 -6.94
CA PHE A 18 -13.00 17.06 -5.48
C PHE A 18 -13.01 15.71 -4.75
N ALA A 19 -13.83 14.76 -5.19
CA ALA A 19 -13.87 13.41 -4.61
C ALA A 19 -12.53 12.67 -4.79
N GLN A 20 -11.92 12.73 -5.97
CA GLN A 20 -10.62 12.11 -6.23
C GLN A 20 -9.51 12.73 -5.35
N GLN A 21 -9.52 14.05 -5.19
CA GLN A 21 -8.51 14.77 -4.43
C GLN A 21 -8.58 14.46 -2.91
N ILE A 22 -9.78 14.16 -2.38
CA ILE A 22 -9.96 13.69 -0.99
C ILE A 22 -9.37 12.29 -0.80
N VAL A 23 -9.56 11.39 -1.77
CA VAL A 23 -9.01 10.03 -1.71
C VAL A 23 -7.48 10.05 -1.72
N GLU A 24 -6.87 10.91 -2.55
CA GLU A 24 -5.42 11.05 -2.62
C GLU A 24 -4.81 11.69 -1.36
N LYS A 25 -5.49 12.67 -0.75
CA LYS A 25 -5.04 13.27 0.52
C LYS A 25 -5.25 12.37 1.73
N GLY A 26 -6.25 11.49 1.70
CA GLY A 26 -6.54 10.51 2.75
C GLY A 26 -5.66 9.26 2.69
N ALA A 27 -5.02 8.99 1.55
CA ALA A 27 -4.11 7.87 1.38
C ALA A 27 -2.82 8.09 2.18
N THR A 28 -2.85 7.65 3.44
CA THR A 28 -1.67 7.68 4.30
C THR A 28 -0.65 6.69 3.74
N LYS A 29 0.45 7.19 3.18
CA LYS A 29 1.58 6.34 2.79
C LYS A 29 2.21 5.76 4.05
N PHE A 30 2.29 4.43 4.13
CA PHE A 30 2.92 3.71 5.24
C PHE A 30 4.23 3.11 4.76
N PHE A 31 5.31 3.33 5.51
CA PHE A 31 6.58 2.65 5.30
C PHE A 31 6.60 1.40 6.17
N LEU A 32 6.71 0.23 5.53
CA LEU A 32 6.86 -1.03 6.23
C LEU A 32 8.35 -1.34 6.43
N PRO A 33 8.87 -1.34 7.68
CA PRO A 33 10.21 -1.81 7.94
C PRO A 33 10.29 -3.32 7.69
N ILE A 34 11.30 -3.74 6.92
CA ILE A 34 11.46 -5.11 6.48
C ILE A 34 12.06 -5.99 7.60
N ALA A 35 12.92 -5.44 8.45
CA ALA A 35 13.55 -6.16 9.55
C ALA A 35 12.55 -6.50 10.67
N GLY A 36 12.68 -7.70 11.26
CA GLY A 36 11.85 -8.19 12.38
C GLY A 36 10.48 -8.76 12.00
N ASN A 37 9.87 -8.31 10.90
CA ASN A 37 8.56 -8.78 10.43
C ASN A 37 8.60 -9.59 9.13
N THR A 38 9.79 -9.77 8.55
CA THR A 38 9.97 -10.45 7.26
C THR A 38 10.87 -11.66 7.40
N TRP A 39 10.52 -12.76 6.72
CA TRP A 39 11.29 -13.99 6.71
C TRP A 39 11.33 -14.61 5.30
N GLN A 40 12.37 -15.39 5.03
CA GLN A 40 12.48 -16.19 3.81
C GLN A 40 11.50 -17.37 3.86
N TYR A 41 10.86 -17.66 2.72
CA TYR A 41 9.95 -18.78 2.54
C TYR A 41 10.30 -19.57 1.27
N PRO A 42 10.38 -20.92 1.33
CA PRO A 42 10.40 -21.74 2.54
C PRO A 42 11.63 -21.45 3.41
N SER A 43 11.53 -21.71 4.72
CA SER A 43 12.67 -21.56 5.62
C SER A 43 13.71 -22.64 5.30
N LEU A 44 14.94 -22.23 5.02
CA LEU A 44 16.05 -23.14 4.76
C LEU A 44 16.79 -23.43 6.07
N PRO A 45 17.10 -24.70 6.40
CA PRO A 45 17.73 -25.08 7.66
C PRO A 45 19.12 -24.46 7.88
N ASP A 46 19.90 -24.28 6.80
CA ASP A 46 21.32 -23.94 6.85
C ASP A 46 21.67 -22.58 6.23
N SER A 47 20.68 -21.82 5.74
CA SER A 47 20.96 -20.51 5.15
C SER A 47 21.20 -19.49 6.25
N LYS A 48 22.34 -18.79 6.22
CA LYS A 48 22.46 -17.48 6.86
C LYS A 48 21.25 -16.66 6.40
N GLY A 49 20.43 -16.20 7.35
CA GLY A 49 19.17 -15.52 7.04
C GLY A 49 19.41 -14.40 6.03
N LEU A 50 18.70 -14.43 4.90
CA LEU A 50 18.82 -13.41 3.85
C LEU A 50 18.16 -12.08 4.23
N VAL A 51 17.43 -12.05 5.35
CA VAL A 51 16.87 -10.84 5.95
C VAL A 51 17.83 -10.40 7.06
N THR A 52 18.51 -9.27 6.87
CA THR A 52 19.42 -8.66 7.83
C THR A 52 18.92 -7.26 8.23
N ASP A 53 19.58 -6.65 9.20
CA ASP A 53 19.29 -5.27 9.61
C ASP A 53 19.53 -4.24 8.50
N GLU A 54 20.37 -4.58 7.52
CA GLU A 54 20.68 -3.77 6.34
C GLU A 54 19.65 -3.96 5.20
N GLY A 55 18.81 -4.99 5.27
CA GLY A 55 17.76 -5.27 4.29
C GLY A 55 17.68 -6.72 3.84
N ILE A 56 17.14 -6.94 2.63
CA ILE A 56 17.02 -8.26 2.02
C ILE A 56 18.15 -8.48 1.02
N GLN A 57 18.93 -9.53 1.23
CA GLN A 57 19.91 -10.02 0.28
C GLN A 57 19.24 -10.87 -0.80
N SER A 58 19.85 -10.93 -1.99
CA SER A 58 19.37 -11.73 -3.12
C SER A 58 17.92 -11.42 -3.53
N TRP A 59 17.47 -10.17 -3.36
CA TRP A 59 16.12 -9.71 -3.72
C TRP A 59 15.73 -10.01 -5.18
N ASN A 60 16.72 -10.04 -6.08
CA ASN A 60 16.51 -10.28 -7.51
C ASN A 60 16.50 -11.76 -7.91
N ASP A 61 16.64 -12.69 -6.95
CA ASP A 61 16.59 -14.13 -7.25
C ASP A 61 15.12 -14.60 -7.35
N PRO A 62 14.65 -15.01 -8.54
CA PRO A 62 13.27 -15.45 -8.73
C PRO A 62 12.92 -16.76 -8.01
N ALA A 63 13.92 -17.53 -7.56
CA ALA A 63 13.72 -18.77 -6.82
C ALA A 63 13.50 -18.54 -5.31
N ILE A 64 13.70 -17.30 -4.83
CA ILE A 64 13.60 -16.96 -3.41
C ILE A 64 12.34 -16.14 -3.17
N HIS A 65 11.60 -16.49 -2.13
CA HIS A 65 10.44 -15.73 -1.69
C HIS A 65 10.62 -15.21 -0.28
N PHE A 66 10.10 -14.01 -0.04
CA PHE A 66 10.06 -13.38 1.27
C PHE A 66 8.60 -13.12 1.65
N LYS A 67 8.28 -13.36 2.92
CA LYS A 67 6.95 -13.08 3.49
C LYS A 67 7.11 -12.06 4.59
N THR A 68 6.21 -11.08 4.64
CA THR A 68 6.18 -10.04 5.67
C THR A 68 4.82 -10.01 6.35
N PHE A 69 4.81 -9.84 7.67
CA PHE A 69 3.57 -9.72 8.45
C PHE A 69 3.30 -8.25 8.80
N VAL A 70 2.10 -7.77 8.48
CA VAL A 70 1.65 -6.41 8.80
C VAL A 70 0.26 -6.47 9.40
N ARG A 71 0.05 -5.75 10.50
CA ARG A 71 -1.27 -5.60 11.13
C ARG A 71 -1.71 -4.13 11.04
N PHE A 72 -2.80 -3.89 10.33
CA PHE A 72 -3.48 -2.60 10.34
C PHE A 72 -4.56 -2.60 11.43
N VAL A 73 -4.60 -1.53 12.22
CA VAL A 73 -5.66 -1.31 13.21
C VAL A 73 -6.53 -0.16 12.72
N LYS A 74 -7.85 -0.31 12.79
CA LYS A 74 -8.78 0.78 12.51
C LYS A 74 -8.61 1.81 13.61
N LYS A 75 -8.21 3.04 13.25
CA LYS A 75 -8.23 4.16 14.19
C LYS A 75 -9.70 4.49 14.45
N GLU A 76 -10.19 4.21 15.66
CA GLU A 76 -11.47 4.75 16.10
C GLU A 76 -11.29 6.25 16.30
N ILE A 77 -12.02 7.04 15.51
CA ILE A 77 -12.17 8.47 15.76
C ILE A 77 -13.15 8.54 16.92
N LEU A 78 -12.64 8.79 18.13
CA LEU A 78 -13.47 9.25 19.25
C LEU A 78 -14.01 10.63 18.84
N ILE A 79 -15.30 10.64 18.50
CA ILE A 79 -16.10 11.86 18.28
C ILE A 79 -16.59 12.33 19.65
#